data_AF-A0A9E5TWB8-F1
#
_entry.id   AF-A0A9E5TWB8-F1
#
_cell.length_a   1.000
_cell.length_b   1.000
_cell.length_c   1.000
_cell.angle_alpha   90.00
_cell.angle_beta   90.00
_cell.angle_gamma   90.00
#
_symmetry.space_group_name_H-M   'P 1'
#
loop_
_entity.id
_entity.type
_entity.pdbx_description
1 polymer ?
#
loop_
_entity_poly.entity_id
_entity_poly.type
_entity_poly.pdbx_seq_one_letter_code
_entity_poly.pdbx_strand_id
1 'polypeptide(L)'
;LLLRLAAGAWRNERFEFPLISRLLLSRVWAGGDDERFARARLEMDLRGTGYMRWSLSALADFARRREGGATAVPELLHAIAGLSGPVDGMRPARQLLRWLQQWGWPGARPRVGPARTAINHLLELLESLAGCDVPDWRACLFALERRCMEPGMADSGGPFSPVQVLTPEQAYGMTFDAAWVMNLSLASWPPRPVSNPFLPASVLTSVPRGTEGGVLDYAERMTAALSGCAEEVVFSWCRRLEDLSVSASPLIRHLPVQAPAAVARSAVWRALAPACAVIRGLDEHPFLAARGPEQGVPLEAVTPRLEHAVELLGLQSACPLAAYLAFRLGARTTPVPGPGQAARWRGTLVHAALERLYRDPVERGTWPTAAAIPQAVDAALKECRARRHLSPAEIAALQASLEALLGAWLEFDRLGPGAEIKALEGRHSIRFKGLDFEVRIDRLEQLPGGGLCLVDYKTGAAGAAPRWADERLGDIQLPLYAALLSEQGDLEPAALAIATVRPGHLKWTGLTSDPQEVRSGLAHPGQGRTRLARRFGDWSEALAFWREQVAVLIDEFVQGDCRHQVFREDELRYHDLELLLRTGEARRWLSANP
;
A
#
# COMPACT_ATOMS: atom_id res chain seq x y z
N LEU A 1 17.15 -11.90 -7.01
CA LEU A 1 16.68 -12.83 -5.97
C LEU A 1 17.67 -13.97 -5.77
N LEU A 2 17.85 -14.88 -6.74
CA LEU A 2 18.79 -16.00 -6.64
C LEU A 2 20.22 -15.56 -6.29
N LEU A 3 20.69 -14.48 -6.89
CA LEU A 3 21.99 -13.88 -6.55
C LEU A 3 22.09 -13.39 -5.09
N ARG A 4 20.99 -12.89 -4.51
CA ARG A 4 20.93 -12.45 -3.10
C ARG A 4 20.75 -13.62 -2.15
N LEU A 5 19.98 -14.64 -2.55
CA LEU A 5 19.89 -15.93 -1.86
C LEU A 5 21.25 -16.60 -1.76
N ALA A 6 22.14 -16.31 -2.70
CA ALA A 6 23.41 -16.97 -2.83
C ALA A 6 24.60 -16.28 -2.13
N ALA A 7 24.40 -15.04 -1.69
CA ALA A 7 25.37 -14.29 -0.92
C ALA A 7 25.26 -14.52 0.60
N GLY A 8 24.31 -15.36 1.06
CA GLY A 8 24.10 -15.63 2.48
C GLY A 8 23.51 -17.02 2.77
N ALA A 9 23.11 -17.28 4.01
CA ALA A 9 22.75 -18.60 4.52
C ALA A 9 21.35 -19.09 4.06
N TRP A 10 21.25 -19.36 2.75
CA TRP A 10 20.40 -20.24 1.93
C TRP A 10 18.93 -20.50 2.26
N ARG A 11 18.54 -20.78 3.51
CA ARG A 11 17.15 -21.13 3.86
C ARG A 11 16.60 -20.37 5.06
N ASN A 12 17.44 -20.00 6.01
CA ASN A 12 17.03 -19.37 7.26
C ASN A 12 17.35 -17.87 7.31
N GLU A 13 18.11 -17.36 6.33
CA GLU A 13 18.24 -15.93 6.13
C GLU A 13 16.88 -15.31 5.80
N ARG A 14 16.60 -14.15 6.40
CA ARG A 14 15.31 -13.47 6.26
C ARG A 14 15.43 -12.34 5.23
N PHE A 15 14.63 -12.40 4.19
CA PHE A 15 14.55 -11.42 3.12
C PHE A 15 13.41 -10.45 3.34
N GLU A 16 13.60 -9.19 2.94
CA GLU A 16 12.53 -8.18 2.94
C GLU A 16 11.31 -8.67 2.12
N PHE A 17 10.12 -8.42 2.64
CA PHE A 17 8.85 -8.87 2.09
C PHE A 17 8.66 -8.51 0.61
N PRO A 18 9.02 -7.30 0.13
CA PRO A 18 8.91 -6.98 -1.31
C PRO A 18 9.65 -7.97 -2.22
N LEU A 19 10.74 -8.56 -1.74
CA LEU A 19 11.49 -9.56 -2.49
C LEU A 19 10.75 -10.91 -2.55
N ILE A 20 10.13 -11.32 -1.44
CA ILE A 20 9.27 -12.53 -1.39
C ILE A 20 7.98 -12.35 -2.19
N SER A 21 7.35 -11.17 -2.09
CA SER A 21 6.20 -10.79 -2.90
C SER A 21 6.50 -10.91 -4.40
N ARG A 22 7.62 -10.34 -4.86
CA ARG A 22 8.08 -10.49 -6.25
C ARG A 22 8.33 -11.94 -6.64
N LEU A 23 8.83 -12.78 -5.73
CA LEU A 23 9.02 -14.20 -6.00
C LEU A 23 7.68 -14.90 -6.23
N LEU A 24 6.71 -14.70 -5.35
CA LEU A 24 5.39 -15.34 -5.40
C LEU A 24 4.58 -14.92 -6.63
N LEU A 25 4.63 -13.64 -6.97
CA LEU A 25 3.87 -13.07 -8.09
C LEU A 25 4.58 -13.21 -9.45
N SER A 26 5.82 -13.70 -9.46
CA SER A 26 6.60 -13.88 -10.67
C SER A 26 6.13 -15.08 -11.49
N ARG A 27 5.91 -14.82 -12.79
CA ARG A 27 5.55 -15.83 -13.80
C ARG A 27 6.76 -16.49 -14.47
N VAL A 28 7.99 -16.16 -14.05
CA VAL A 28 9.23 -16.67 -14.68
C VAL A 28 9.82 -17.89 -13.96
N TRP A 29 9.10 -18.47 -13.01
CA TRP A 29 9.53 -19.66 -12.26
C TRP A 29 8.60 -20.84 -12.56
N ALA A 30 9.04 -22.06 -12.22
CA ALA A 30 8.21 -23.27 -12.22
C ALA A 30 6.89 -23.00 -11.51
N GLY A 31 5.78 -23.48 -12.08
CA GLY A 31 4.41 -23.26 -11.57
C GLY A 31 3.94 -21.80 -11.57
N GLY A 32 4.69 -20.83 -12.10
CA GLY A 32 4.33 -19.41 -12.04
C GLY A 32 3.05 -19.04 -12.79
N ASP A 33 2.65 -19.84 -13.78
CA ASP A 33 1.37 -19.70 -14.48
C ASP A 33 0.26 -20.53 -13.83
N ASP A 34 0.54 -21.81 -13.57
CA ASP A 34 -0.46 -22.77 -13.05
C ASP A 34 -0.88 -22.46 -11.61
N GLU A 35 0.07 -22.04 -10.77
CA GLU A 35 -0.16 -21.70 -9.36
C GLU A 35 -0.42 -20.21 -9.15
N ARG A 36 -0.56 -19.41 -10.21
CA ARG A 36 -0.59 -17.94 -10.13
C ARG A 36 -1.57 -17.42 -9.07
N PHE A 37 -2.80 -17.92 -9.09
CA PHE A 37 -3.83 -17.46 -8.15
C PHE A 37 -3.57 -17.95 -6.73
N ALA A 38 -3.08 -19.17 -6.56
CA ALA A 38 -2.73 -19.72 -5.25
C ALA A 38 -1.56 -18.97 -4.63
N ARG A 39 -0.51 -18.65 -5.41
CA ARG A 39 0.62 -17.83 -4.98
C ARG A 39 0.22 -16.40 -4.66
N ALA A 40 -0.69 -15.81 -5.44
CA ALA A 40 -1.23 -14.47 -5.14
C ALA A 40 -2.02 -14.44 -3.83
N ARG A 41 -2.84 -15.47 -3.57
CA ARG A 41 -3.54 -15.63 -2.28
C ARG A 41 -2.56 -15.85 -1.13
N LEU A 42 -1.52 -16.66 -1.34
CA LEU A 42 -0.46 -16.88 -0.36
C LEU A 42 0.25 -15.56 -0.05
N GLU A 43 0.59 -14.77 -1.07
CA GLU A 43 1.20 -13.45 -0.92
C GLU A 43 0.32 -12.49 -0.11
N MET A 44 -1.00 -12.47 -0.38
CA MET A 44 -1.96 -11.67 0.38
C MET A 44 -2.05 -12.10 1.85
N ASP A 45 -2.03 -13.39 2.13
CA ASP A 45 -2.03 -13.89 3.51
C ASP A 45 -0.75 -13.49 4.25
N LEU A 46 0.40 -13.57 3.57
CA LEU A 46 1.68 -13.11 4.12
C LEU A 46 1.64 -11.60 4.43
N ARG A 47 1.02 -10.79 3.57
CA ARG A 47 0.79 -9.36 3.86
C ARG A 47 -0.05 -9.18 5.12
N GLY A 48 -1.11 -9.96 5.26
CA GLY A 48 -2.00 -9.95 6.42
C GLY A 48 -1.27 -10.23 7.75
N THR A 49 -0.15 -10.96 7.71
CA THR A 49 0.68 -11.17 8.90
C THR A 49 1.38 -9.90 9.38
N GLY A 50 1.70 -8.97 8.48
CA GLY A 50 2.50 -7.77 8.75
C GLY A 50 4.01 -8.00 8.88
N TYR A 51 4.53 -9.20 8.61
CA TYR A 51 5.97 -9.48 8.70
C TYR A 51 6.75 -8.86 7.55
N MET A 52 7.76 -8.06 7.93
CA MET A 52 8.69 -7.43 6.99
C MET A 52 9.72 -8.39 6.43
N ARG A 53 10.08 -9.44 7.16
CA ARG A 53 11.16 -10.33 6.74
C ARG A 53 10.77 -11.80 6.83
N TRP A 54 11.07 -12.53 5.77
CA TRP A 54 10.69 -13.93 5.59
C TRP A 54 11.88 -14.72 5.10
N SER A 55 12.10 -15.88 5.71
CA SER A 55 12.97 -16.89 5.15
C SER A 55 12.16 -17.80 4.21
N LEU A 56 12.83 -18.49 3.29
CA LEU A 56 12.14 -19.43 2.40
C LEU A 56 11.61 -20.66 3.16
N SER A 57 12.29 -21.08 4.24
CA SER A 57 11.77 -22.11 5.15
C SER A 57 10.46 -21.68 5.82
N ALA A 58 10.42 -20.48 6.40
CA ALA A 58 9.21 -19.94 7.02
C ALA A 58 8.07 -19.77 6.02
N LEU A 59 8.37 -19.35 4.79
CA LEU A 59 7.39 -19.29 3.69
C LEU A 59 6.80 -20.67 3.37
N ALA A 60 7.65 -21.70 3.24
CA ALA A 60 7.20 -23.05 2.95
C ALA A 60 6.36 -23.65 4.09
N ASP A 61 6.77 -23.45 5.34
CA ASP A 61 6.01 -23.89 6.50
C ASP A 61 4.66 -23.18 6.60
N PHE A 62 4.63 -21.86 6.34
CA PHE A 62 3.39 -21.09 6.30
C PHE A 62 2.44 -21.60 5.21
N ALA A 63 2.95 -21.85 4.00
CA ALA A 63 2.16 -22.39 2.90
C ALA A 63 1.60 -23.79 3.21
N ARG A 64 2.36 -24.65 3.93
CA ARG A 64 1.91 -25.99 4.33
C ARG A 64 0.83 -25.99 5.43
N ARG A 65 0.90 -25.04 6.37
CA ARG A 65 -0.09 -24.91 7.47
C ARG A 65 -1.44 -24.39 6.98
N ARG A 66 -1.47 -23.72 5.85
CA ARG A 66 -2.70 -23.23 5.23
C ARG A 66 -3.52 -24.42 4.72
N GLU A 67 -4.81 -24.40 4.99
CA GLU A 67 -5.75 -25.40 4.48
C GLU A 67 -5.69 -25.48 2.94
N GLY A 68 -5.45 -26.70 2.42
CA GLY A 68 -5.24 -26.94 0.98
C GLY A 68 -3.99 -26.26 0.39
N GLY A 69 -3.14 -25.62 1.19
CA GLY A 69 -2.00 -24.84 0.70
C GLY A 69 -0.91 -25.70 0.06
N ALA A 70 -0.59 -26.86 0.65
CA ALA A 70 0.40 -27.79 0.10
C ALA A 70 0.03 -28.33 -1.29
N THR A 71 -1.26 -28.52 -1.55
CA THR A 71 -1.81 -28.96 -2.84
C THR A 71 -2.00 -27.81 -3.83
N ALA A 72 -2.11 -26.57 -3.35
CA ALA A 72 -2.35 -25.39 -4.19
C ALA A 72 -1.05 -24.76 -4.75
N VAL A 73 0.10 -24.96 -4.08
CA VAL A 73 1.42 -24.47 -4.53
C VAL A 73 2.54 -25.54 -4.51
N PRO A 74 2.32 -26.75 -5.07
CA PRO A 74 3.28 -27.85 -5.04
C PRO A 74 4.64 -27.53 -5.69
N GLU A 75 4.68 -26.87 -6.85
CA GLU A 75 5.88 -26.47 -7.58
C GLU A 75 6.70 -25.44 -6.81
N LEU A 76 6.03 -24.49 -6.15
CA LEU A 76 6.72 -23.53 -5.27
C LEU A 76 7.42 -24.26 -4.12
N LEU A 77 6.70 -25.17 -3.45
CA LEU A 77 7.23 -25.93 -2.33
C LEU A 77 8.36 -26.86 -2.79
N HIS A 78 8.24 -27.46 -3.98
CA HIS A 78 9.29 -28.27 -4.59
C HIS A 78 10.53 -27.43 -4.90
N ALA A 79 10.38 -26.26 -5.53
CA ALA A 79 11.49 -25.36 -5.83
C ALA A 79 12.22 -24.89 -4.56
N ILE A 80 11.48 -24.53 -3.50
CA ILE A 80 12.06 -24.17 -2.20
C ILE A 80 12.78 -25.36 -1.55
N ALA A 81 12.20 -26.56 -1.61
CA ALA A 81 12.82 -27.77 -1.06
C ALA A 81 14.07 -28.20 -1.84
N GLY A 82 14.08 -27.97 -3.17
CA GLY A 82 15.16 -28.29 -4.09
C GLY A 82 16.35 -27.33 -4.05
N LEU A 83 16.24 -26.20 -3.32
CA LEU A 83 17.34 -25.27 -3.09
C LEU A 83 18.53 -26.00 -2.46
N SER A 84 19.51 -26.29 -3.30
CA SER A 84 20.79 -26.83 -2.89
C SER A 84 21.70 -25.67 -2.49
N GLY A 85 22.47 -25.84 -1.41
CA GLY A 85 23.55 -24.91 -1.07
C GLY A 85 24.59 -24.80 -2.20
N PRO A 86 25.57 -23.90 -2.05
CA PRO A 86 26.65 -23.77 -3.01
C PRO A 86 27.46 -25.07 -2.96
N VAL A 87 27.77 -25.63 -4.12
CA VAL A 87 28.65 -26.81 -4.18
C VAL A 87 30.09 -26.33 -4.07
N ASP A 88 30.83 -26.87 -3.09
CA ASP A 88 32.25 -26.54 -2.92
C ASP A 88 33.03 -26.77 -4.22
N GLY A 89 33.82 -25.77 -4.61
CA GLY A 89 34.59 -25.78 -5.86
C GLY A 89 33.79 -25.45 -7.13
N MET A 90 32.46 -25.29 -7.07
CA MET A 90 31.67 -24.83 -8.22
C MET A 90 31.73 -23.31 -8.36
N ARG A 91 32.08 -22.84 -9.56
CA ARG A 91 32.13 -21.41 -9.86
C ARG A 91 30.75 -20.72 -9.72
N PRO A 92 30.70 -19.47 -9.24
CA PRO A 92 29.45 -18.73 -9.01
C PRO A 92 28.46 -18.72 -10.18
N ALA A 93 28.94 -18.43 -11.39
CA ALA A 93 28.08 -18.35 -12.57
C ALA A 93 27.47 -19.71 -12.95
N ARG A 94 28.23 -20.82 -12.82
CA ARG A 94 27.72 -22.18 -13.07
C ARG A 94 26.66 -22.58 -12.06
N GLN A 95 26.90 -22.26 -10.79
CA GLN A 95 25.94 -22.52 -9.73
C GLN A 95 24.64 -21.72 -9.93
N LEU A 96 24.73 -20.46 -10.37
CA LEU A 96 23.55 -19.65 -10.68
C LEU A 96 22.74 -20.23 -11.85
N LEU A 97 23.39 -20.66 -12.93
CA LEU A 97 22.73 -21.32 -14.06
C LEU A 97 21.98 -22.58 -13.60
N ARG A 98 22.60 -23.38 -12.73
CA ARG A 98 21.96 -24.55 -12.13
C ARG A 98 20.72 -24.19 -11.31
N TRP A 99 20.76 -23.14 -10.48
CA TRP A 99 19.56 -22.73 -9.75
C TRP A 99 18.47 -22.19 -10.65
N LEU A 100 18.80 -21.44 -11.71
CA LEU A 100 17.81 -20.97 -12.68
C LEU A 100 17.06 -22.17 -13.30
N GLN A 101 17.78 -23.22 -13.67
CA GLN A 101 17.19 -24.46 -14.18
C GLN A 101 16.34 -25.17 -13.12
N GLN A 102 16.84 -25.33 -11.89
CA GLN A 102 16.10 -25.97 -10.79
C GLN A 102 14.80 -25.23 -10.43
N TRP A 103 14.80 -23.90 -10.54
CA TRP A 103 13.62 -23.07 -10.30
C TRP A 103 12.70 -22.95 -11.53
N GLY A 104 12.99 -23.69 -12.60
CA GLY A 104 12.20 -23.68 -13.84
C GLY A 104 12.17 -22.33 -14.56
N TRP A 105 13.25 -21.53 -14.46
CA TRP A 105 13.38 -20.29 -15.22
C TRP A 105 13.65 -20.60 -16.70
N PRO A 106 13.06 -19.86 -17.68
CA PRO A 106 12.28 -18.62 -17.57
C PRO A 106 10.75 -18.80 -17.45
N GLY A 107 10.30 -19.94 -16.93
CA GLY A 107 8.90 -20.37 -16.84
C GLY A 107 8.50 -21.31 -17.98
N ALA A 108 7.30 -21.89 -17.89
CA ALA A 108 6.82 -22.88 -18.85
C ALA A 108 6.43 -22.29 -20.23
N ARG A 109 6.06 -21.00 -20.28
CA ARG A 109 5.67 -20.34 -21.53
C ARG A 109 6.89 -19.80 -22.28
N PRO A 110 7.04 -20.14 -23.58
CA PRO A 110 8.04 -19.52 -24.43
C PRO A 110 7.86 -17.99 -24.46
N ARG A 111 8.97 -17.26 -24.36
CA ARG A 111 8.98 -15.80 -24.55
C ARG A 111 9.25 -15.48 -26.02
N VAL A 112 8.70 -14.38 -26.50
CA VAL A 112 8.83 -13.91 -27.89
C VAL A 112 9.35 -12.47 -27.93
N GLY A 113 9.91 -12.08 -29.07
CA GLY A 113 10.41 -10.73 -29.30
C GLY A 113 11.53 -10.32 -28.32
N PRO A 114 11.54 -9.07 -27.83
CA PRO A 114 12.61 -8.54 -26.97
C PRO A 114 12.87 -9.36 -25.70
N ALA A 115 11.83 -9.97 -25.14
CA ALA A 115 11.96 -10.80 -23.94
C ALA A 115 12.79 -12.08 -24.20
N ARG A 116 12.68 -12.68 -25.39
CA ARG A 116 13.51 -13.83 -25.78
C ARG A 116 14.95 -13.41 -25.99
N THR A 117 15.18 -12.29 -26.67
CA THR A 117 16.53 -11.73 -26.90
C THR A 117 17.23 -11.45 -25.56
N ALA A 118 16.54 -10.81 -24.61
CA ALA A 118 17.09 -10.54 -23.28
C ALA A 118 17.43 -11.82 -22.50
N ILE A 119 16.61 -12.88 -22.62
CA ILE A 119 16.87 -14.18 -22.00
C ILE A 119 18.12 -14.82 -22.61
N ASN A 120 18.21 -14.86 -23.93
CA ASN A 120 19.37 -15.44 -24.62
C ASN A 120 20.65 -14.68 -24.27
N HIS A 121 20.60 -13.34 -24.29
CA HIS A 121 21.73 -12.52 -23.91
C HIS A 121 22.18 -12.78 -22.46
N LEU A 122 21.25 -12.91 -21.51
CA LEU A 122 21.59 -13.25 -20.13
C LEU A 122 22.25 -14.63 -20.03
N LEU A 123 21.78 -15.63 -20.78
CA LEU A 123 22.38 -16.96 -20.80
C LEU A 123 23.81 -16.93 -21.37
N GLU A 124 24.02 -16.23 -22.49
CA GLU A 124 25.34 -16.03 -23.10
C GLU A 124 26.31 -15.32 -22.13
N LEU A 125 25.81 -14.30 -21.41
CA LEU A 125 26.59 -13.61 -20.37
C LEU A 125 26.99 -14.54 -19.22
N LEU A 126 26.07 -15.38 -18.75
CA LEU A 126 26.33 -16.35 -17.68
C LEU A 126 27.31 -17.43 -18.11
N GLU A 127 27.20 -17.93 -19.34
CA GLU A 127 28.15 -18.89 -19.92
C GLU A 127 29.55 -18.27 -20.08
N SER A 128 29.63 -17.03 -20.57
CA SER A 128 30.89 -16.27 -20.65
C SER A 128 31.54 -16.12 -19.27
N LEU A 129 30.76 -15.74 -18.25
CA LEU A 129 31.27 -15.58 -16.88
C LEU A 129 31.64 -16.90 -16.23
N ALA A 130 30.96 -18.00 -16.58
CA ALA A 130 31.34 -19.35 -16.13
C ALA A 130 32.73 -19.76 -16.66
N GLY A 131 33.13 -19.23 -17.82
CA GLY A 131 34.48 -19.39 -18.37
C GLY A 131 35.55 -18.58 -17.63
N CYS A 132 35.20 -17.44 -17.05
CA CYS A 132 36.11 -16.56 -16.30
C CYS A 132 36.44 -17.10 -14.89
N ASP A 133 37.59 -16.69 -14.36
CA ASP A 133 37.98 -16.97 -12.97
C ASP A 133 37.46 -15.87 -12.05
N VAL A 134 36.20 -16.00 -11.65
CA VAL A 134 35.53 -15.05 -10.74
C VAL A 134 35.62 -15.58 -9.31
N PRO A 135 36.32 -14.89 -8.40
CA PRO A 135 36.78 -15.47 -7.13
C PRO A 135 35.64 -15.72 -6.13
N ASP A 136 34.59 -14.90 -6.16
CA ASP A 136 33.48 -14.99 -5.22
C ASP A 136 32.14 -14.52 -5.81
N TRP A 137 31.09 -14.62 -5.01
CA TRP A 137 29.74 -14.21 -5.39
C TRP A 137 29.58 -12.70 -5.59
N ARG A 138 30.35 -11.87 -4.89
CA ARG A 138 30.29 -10.41 -5.00
C ARG A 138 30.88 -9.96 -6.33
N ALA A 139 32.02 -10.53 -6.73
CA ALA A 139 32.66 -10.29 -8.02
C ALA A 139 31.78 -10.78 -9.17
N CYS A 140 31.10 -11.92 -9.01
CA CYS A 140 30.17 -12.44 -10.03
C CYS A 140 28.95 -11.51 -10.19
N LEU A 141 28.38 -11.07 -9.08
CA LEU A 141 27.31 -10.09 -9.04
C LEU A 141 27.69 -8.79 -9.75
N PHE A 142 28.84 -8.22 -9.38
CA PHE A 142 29.33 -6.98 -9.95
C PHE A 142 29.58 -7.10 -11.46
N ALA A 143 30.18 -8.22 -11.92
CA ALA A 143 30.42 -8.46 -13.34
C ALA A 143 29.11 -8.61 -14.13
N LEU A 144 28.11 -9.30 -13.56
CA LEU A 144 26.78 -9.43 -14.15
C LEU A 144 26.06 -8.08 -14.24
N GLU A 145 26.03 -7.31 -13.14
CA GLU A 145 25.41 -5.99 -13.11
C GLU A 145 26.05 -5.05 -14.12
N ARG A 146 27.39 -5.02 -14.18
CA ARG A 146 28.12 -4.19 -15.15
C ARG A 146 27.79 -4.58 -16.59
N ARG A 147 27.82 -5.86 -16.95
CA ARG A 147 27.53 -6.32 -18.32
C ARG A 147 26.05 -6.18 -18.71
N CYS A 148 25.11 -6.32 -17.76
CA CYS A 148 23.69 -6.06 -18.03
C CYS A 148 23.41 -4.57 -18.25
N MET A 149 24.26 -3.69 -17.73
CA MET A 149 24.16 -2.23 -17.88
C MET A 149 24.95 -1.70 -19.08
N GLU A 150 25.78 -2.54 -19.71
CA GLU A 150 26.37 -2.19 -21.00
C GLU A 150 25.21 -2.08 -22.01
N PRO A 151 25.09 -0.95 -22.73
CA PRO A 151 24.04 -0.79 -23.72
C PRO A 151 24.21 -1.89 -24.77
N GLY A 152 23.39 -2.93 -24.67
CA GLY A 152 23.26 -3.90 -25.75
C GLY A 152 22.94 -3.14 -27.03
N MET A 153 23.49 -3.56 -28.15
CA MET A 153 23.04 -3.09 -29.46
C MET A 153 21.53 -3.34 -29.51
N ALA A 154 20.73 -2.32 -29.26
CA ALA A 154 19.32 -2.36 -29.59
C ALA A 154 19.26 -2.75 -31.07
N ASP A 155 18.29 -3.59 -31.44
CA ASP A 155 17.93 -3.83 -32.83
C ASP A 155 17.62 -2.45 -33.45
N SER A 156 18.66 -1.80 -33.95
CA SER A 156 18.58 -0.70 -34.89
C SER A 156 17.94 -1.36 -36.08
N GLY A 157 16.62 -1.13 -36.25
CA GLY A 157 15.79 -1.84 -37.19
C GLY A 157 16.56 -2.11 -38.47
N GLY A 158 16.50 -3.36 -38.95
CA GLY A 158 17.38 -3.84 -40.03
C GLY A 158 17.41 -2.89 -41.23
N PRO A 159 18.34 -3.07 -42.17
CA PRO A 159 18.62 -2.12 -43.26
C PRO A 159 17.42 -1.72 -44.13
N PHE A 160 16.28 -2.42 -43.99
CA PHE A 160 15.00 -2.17 -44.66
C PHE A 160 13.98 -1.37 -43.82
N SER A 161 14.35 -0.85 -42.64
CA SER A 161 13.48 0.03 -41.86
C SER A 161 13.23 1.34 -42.63
N PRO A 162 11.96 1.77 -42.81
CA PRO A 162 11.65 3.00 -43.55
C PRO A 162 12.12 4.27 -42.83
N VAL A 163 12.40 4.19 -41.52
CA VAL A 163 13.02 5.25 -40.73
C VAL A 163 14.25 4.67 -40.03
N GLN A 164 15.40 5.29 -40.24
CA GLN A 164 16.66 4.91 -39.59
C GLN A 164 16.99 5.91 -38.47
N VAL A 165 17.25 5.41 -37.26
CA VAL A 165 17.70 6.21 -36.12
C VAL A 165 19.16 5.88 -35.87
N LEU A 166 20.05 6.81 -36.24
CA LEU A 166 21.49 6.61 -36.29
C LEU A 166 22.21 7.65 -35.43
N THR A 167 23.41 7.31 -34.94
CA THR A 167 24.33 8.32 -34.41
C THR A 167 24.96 9.13 -35.54
N PRO A 168 25.49 10.35 -35.27
CA PRO A 168 26.18 11.14 -36.30
C PRO A 168 27.31 10.38 -36.99
N GLU A 169 28.06 9.56 -36.23
CA GLU A 169 29.16 8.75 -36.76
C GLU A 169 28.65 7.65 -37.71
N GLN A 170 27.50 7.04 -37.43
CA GLN A 170 26.91 6.02 -38.29
C GLN A 170 26.33 6.63 -39.57
N ALA A 171 25.77 7.83 -39.50
CA ALA A 171 25.18 8.54 -40.64
C ALA A 171 26.23 9.20 -41.56
N TYR A 172 27.50 9.27 -41.16
CA TYR A 172 28.54 9.97 -41.91
C TYR A 172 28.76 9.33 -43.30
N GLY A 173 28.62 10.13 -44.35
CA GLY A 173 28.77 9.68 -45.74
C GLY A 173 27.57 8.93 -46.31
N MET A 174 26.48 8.78 -45.55
CA MET A 174 25.21 8.27 -46.05
C MET A 174 24.36 9.37 -46.67
N THR A 175 23.42 8.98 -47.53
CA THR A 175 22.43 9.87 -48.14
C THR A 175 21.01 9.38 -47.85
N PHE A 176 20.09 10.32 -47.65
CA PHE A 176 18.69 10.05 -47.30
C PHE A 176 17.75 10.93 -48.14
N ASP A 177 16.49 10.53 -48.26
CA ASP A 177 15.46 11.37 -48.88
C ASP A 177 15.16 12.62 -48.03
N ALA A 178 15.15 12.45 -46.70
CA ALA A 178 15.03 13.51 -45.70
C ALA A 178 15.78 13.14 -44.42
N ALA A 179 16.31 14.12 -43.70
CA ALA A 179 17.03 13.91 -42.45
C ALA A 179 16.55 14.83 -41.32
N TRP A 180 16.43 14.28 -40.11
CA TRP A 180 16.15 15.06 -38.91
C TRP A 180 17.29 14.87 -37.91
N VAL A 181 18.13 15.88 -37.75
CA VAL A 181 19.21 15.90 -36.76
C VAL A 181 18.71 16.54 -35.48
N MET A 182 18.62 15.73 -34.42
CA MET A 182 17.99 16.11 -33.16
C MET A 182 18.99 16.43 -32.05
N ASN A 183 18.54 17.20 -31.06
CA ASN A 183 19.28 17.57 -29.86
C ASN A 183 20.57 18.36 -30.13
N LEU A 184 20.53 19.36 -31.04
CA LEU A 184 21.64 20.29 -31.23
C LEU A 184 21.50 21.49 -30.29
N SER A 185 21.71 21.25 -29.01
CA SER A 185 21.69 22.29 -27.98
C SER A 185 23.10 22.68 -27.55
N LEU A 186 23.27 23.87 -26.94
CA LEU A 186 24.56 24.30 -26.39
C LEU A 186 25.15 23.29 -25.39
N ALA A 187 24.30 22.52 -24.72
CA ALA A 187 24.73 21.53 -23.72
C ALA A 187 25.19 20.20 -24.32
N SER A 188 24.91 19.94 -25.61
CA SER A 188 25.07 18.63 -26.25
C SER A 188 25.86 18.66 -27.55
N TRP A 189 25.91 19.80 -28.23
CA TRP A 189 26.58 19.96 -29.50
C TRP A 189 27.25 21.35 -29.62
N PRO A 190 28.58 21.45 -29.83
CA PRO A 190 29.57 20.37 -29.88
C PRO A 190 29.58 19.45 -28.64
N PRO A 191 29.98 18.18 -28.78
CA PRO A 191 30.04 17.27 -27.64
C PRO A 191 31.17 17.66 -26.68
N ARG A 192 31.25 17.00 -25.52
CA ARG A 192 32.38 17.19 -24.61
C ARG A 192 33.63 16.44 -25.11
N PRO A 193 34.85 16.93 -24.80
CA PRO A 193 36.08 16.18 -25.00
C PRO A 193 36.02 14.78 -24.41
N VAL A 194 36.44 13.81 -25.20
CA VAL A 194 36.60 12.42 -24.77
C VAL A 194 37.71 12.40 -23.73
N SER A 195 37.35 12.08 -22.50
CA SER A 195 38.29 11.87 -21.41
C SER A 195 38.40 10.37 -21.12
N ASN A 196 39.62 9.86 -21.10
CA ASN A 196 39.91 8.55 -20.54
C ASN A 196 40.82 8.76 -19.32
N PRO A 197 40.39 8.38 -18.11
CA PRO A 197 41.17 8.62 -16.88
C PRO A 197 42.50 7.86 -16.85
N PHE A 198 42.69 6.85 -17.71
CA PHE A 198 43.96 6.12 -17.84
C PHE A 198 44.95 6.77 -18.81
N LEU A 199 44.55 7.81 -19.55
CA LEU A 199 45.43 8.53 -20.48
C LEU A 199 45.87 9.86 -19.84
N PRO A 200 47.19 10.13 -19.75
CA PRO A 200 47.68 11.43 -19.33
C PRO A 200 47.16 12.57 -20.22
N ALA A 201 46.96 13.76 -19.65
CA ALA A 201 46.46 14.92 -20.38
C ALA A 201 47.31 15.27 -21.62
N SER A 202 48.63 15.05 -21.54
CA SER A 202 49.58 15.25 -22.65
C SER A 202 49.35 14.31 -23.84
N VAL A 203 48.72 13.16 -23.63
CA VAL A 203 48.36 12.24 -24.72
C VAL A 203 47.00 12.63 -25.31
N LEU A 204 46.06 13.08 -24.47
CA LEU A 204 44.74 13.53 -24.90
C LEU A 204 44.80 14.73 -25.85
N THR A 205 45.83 15.58 -25.79
CA THR A 205 46.01 16.68 -26.74
C THR A 205 46.25 16.22 -28.18
N SER A 206 46.77 15.01 -28.37
CA SER A 206 46.99 14.40 -29.68
C SER A 206 45.81 13.56 -30.17
N VAL A 207 44.77 13.40 -29.34
CA VAL A 207 43.55 12.68 -29.69
C VAL A 207 42.57 13.66 -30.36
N PRO A 208 42.03 13.36 -31.56
CA PRO A 208 41.19 14.29 -32.32
C PRO A 208 39.97 14.85 -31.56
N ARG A 209 39.42 14.10 -30.60
CA ARG A 209 38.31 14.54 -29.74
C ARG A 209 38.71 14.73 -28.27
N GLY A 210 40.02 14.83 -27.97
CA GLY A 210 40.54 14.94 -26.60
C GLY A 210 40.68 16.38 -26.08
N THR A 211 40.48 17.37 -26.95
CA THR A 211 40.51 18.81 -26.61
C THR A 211 39.24 19.50 -27.07
N GLU A 212 38.94 20.67 -26.49
CA GLU A 212 37.79 21.50 -26.91
C GLU A 212 37.87 21.88 -28.40
N GLY A 213 39.06 22.27 -28.87
CA GLY A 213 39.29 22.61 -30.28
C GLY A 213 39.05 21.44 -31.21
N GLY A 214 39.59 20.26 -30.88
CA GLY A 214 39.40 19.07 -31.71
C GLY A 214 37.94 18.58 -31.76
N VAL A 215 37.19 18.74 -30.66
CA VAL A 215 35.76 18.42 -30.67
C VAL A 215 34.93 19.46 -31.44
N LEU A 216 35.30 20.74 -31.37
CA LEU A 216 34.68 21.77 -32.20
C LEU A 216 34.90 21.48 -33.69
N ASP A 217 36.14 21.19 -34.10
CA ASP A 217 36.50 20.82 -35.49
C ASP A 217 35.69 19.60 -35.96
N TYR A 218 35.54 18.58 -35.11
CA TYR A 218 34.71 17.42 -35.37
C TYR A 218 33.24 17.81 -35.56
N ALA A 219 32.68 18.58 -34.63
CA ALA A 219 31.28 18.98 -34.65
C ALA A 219 30.95 19.85 -35.86
N GLU A 220 31.84 20.77 -36.26
CA GLU A 220 31.70 21.58 -37.47
C GLU A 220 31.66 20.71 -38.73
N ARG A 221 32.64 19.81 -38.90
CA ARG A 221 32.70 18.90 -40.04
C ARG A 221 31.49 17.99 -40.12
N MET A 222 31.05 17.44 -38.97
CA MET A 222 29.90 16.55 -38.90
C MET A 222 28.60 17.31 -39.17
N THR A 223 28.43 18.52 -38.63
CA THR A 223 27.25 19.36 -38.90
C THR A 223 27.17 19.72 -40.38
N ALA A 224 28.30 20.07 -41.00
CA ALA A 224 28.37 20.33 -42.44
C ALA A 224 28.03 19.08 -43.26
N ALA A 225 28.58 17.91 -42.91
CA ALA A 225 28.27 16.67 -43.60
C ALA A 225 26.78 16.30 -43.49
N LEU A 226 26.20 16.42 -42.29
CA LEU A 226 24.78 16.15 -42.06
C LEU A 226 23.87 17.18 -42.75
N SER A 227 24.30 18.44 -42.91
CA SER A 227 23.52 19.42 -43.69
C SER A 227 23.39 19.06 -45.17
N GLY A 228 24.28 18.21 -45.70
CA GLY A 228 24.29 17.77 -47.10
C GLY A 228 23.85 16.31 -47.30
N CYS A 229 23.34 15.64 -46.27
CA CYS A 229 22.98 14.21 -46.38
C CYS A 229 21.60 13.97 -47.00
N ALA A 230 20.77 15.00 -47.17
CA ALA A 230 19.45 14.91 -47.80
C ALA A 230 19.05 16.25 -48.45
N GLU A 231 18.00 16.24 -49.28
CA GLU A 231 17.42 17.47 -49.84
C GLU A 231 16.77 18.33 -48.76
N GLU A 232 16.07 17.69 -47.82
CA GLU A 232 15.47 18.33 -46.65
C GLU A 232 16.17 17.86 -45.36
N VAL A 233 16.84 18.80 -44.66
CA VAL A 233 17.50 18.55 -43.38
C VAL A 233 16.94 19.48 -42.31
N VAL A 234 16.39 18.90 -41.24
CA VAL A 234 15.87 19.64 -40.08
C VAL A 234 16.82 19.48 -38.90
N PHE A 235 17.32 20.59 -38.38
CA PHE A 235 18.05 20.64 -37.11
C PHE A 235 17.11 21.07 -35.98
N SER A 236 17.05 20.29 -34.89
CA SER A 236 16.19 20.62 -33.74
C SER A 236 16.93 20.61 -32.40
N TRP A 237 16.41 21.39 -31.46
CA TRP A 237 16.85 21.42 -30.07
C TRP A 237 15.65 21.60 -29.14
N CYS A 238 15.80 21.20 -27.87
CA CYS A 238 14.81 21.51 -26.83
C CYS A 238 15.10 22.88 -26.22
N ARG A 239 14.07 23.74 -26.10
CA ARG A 239 14.19 25.04 -25.40
C ARG A 239 14.28 24.88 -23.89
N ARG A 240 13.74 23.78 -23.37
CA ARG A 240 13.72 23.43 -21.96
C ARG A 240 14.03 21.94 -21.81
N LEU A 241 15.00 21.62 -20.97
CA LEU A 241 15.33 20.26 -20.55
C LEU A 241 15.09 20.19 -19.05
N GLU A 242 14.11 19.38 -18.63
CA GLU A 242 13.56 19.41 -17.27
C GLU A 242 13.09 20.82 -16.90
N ASP A 243 13.75 21.47 -15.93
CA ASP A 243 13.45 22.84 -15.49
C ASP A 243 14.44 23.89 -16.00
N LEU A 244 15.43 23.49 -16.79
CA LEU A 244 16.49 24.37 -17.28
C LEU A 244 16.19 24.86 -18.70
N SER A 245 16.35 26.17 -18.91
CA SER A 245 16.33 26.76 -20.25
C SER A 245 17.61 26.42 -21.00
N VAL A 246 17.47 25.87 -22.21
CA VAL A 246 18.61 25.48 -23.06
C VAL A 246 18.54 26.21 -24.40
N SER A 247 19.69 26.77 -24.80
CA SER A 247 19.83 27.46 -26.09
C SER A 247 20.27 26.49 -27.20
N ALA A 248 19.99 26.85 -28.45
CA ALA A 248 20.51 26.13 -29.62
C ALA A 248 22.05 26.12 -29.65
N SER A 249 22.61 25.06 -30.21
CA SER A 249 24.03 24.94 -30.52
C SER A 249 24.48 26.14 -31.37
N PRO A 250 25.64 26.77 -31.09
CA PRO A 250 26.17 27.85 -31.90
C PRO A 250 26.28 27.50 -33.38
N LEU A 251 26.53 26.22 -33.71
CA LEU A 251 26.73 25.73 -35.07
C LEU A 251 25.50 25.81 -35.97
N ILE A 252 24.30 25.99 -35.40
CA ILE A 252 23.06 26.09 -36.17
C ILE A 252 22.30 27.40 -35.97
N ARG A 253 22.82 28.33 -35.16
CA ARG A 253 22.13 29.60 -34.84
C ARG A 253 21.91 30.50 -36.04
N HIS A 254 22.72 30.33 -37.08
CA HIS A 254 22.63 31.09 -38.33
C HIS A 254 21.45 30.63 -39.20
N LEU A 255 20.89 29.44 -38.95
CA LEU A 255 19.77 28.90 -39.70
C LEU A 255 18.45 29.58 -39.27
N PRO A 256 17.51 29.78 -40.19
CA PRO A 256 16.21 30.36 -39.87
C PRO A 256 15.43 29.43 -38.93
N VAL A 257 15.01 29.97 -37.78
CA VAL A 257 14.21 29.22 -36.81
C VAL A 257 12.77 29.15 -37.28
N GLN A 258 12.28 27.94 -37.54
CA GLN A 258 10.87 27.71 -37.81
C GLN A 258 10.11 27.47 -36.49
N ALA A 259 8.93 28.07 -36.36
CA ALA A 259 8.06 27.79 -35.22
C ALA A 259 7.53 26.33 -35.33
N PRO A 260 7.44 25.58 -34.22
CA PRO A 260 6.93 24.20 -34.23
C PRO A 260 5.55 24.05 -34.89
N ALA A 261 4.73 25.10 -34.82
CA ALA A 261 3.40 25.16 -35.45
C ALA A 261 3.41 25.06 -36.98
N ALA A 262 4.54 25.34 -37.65
CA ALA A 262 4.69 25.16 -39.08
C ALA A 262 4.86 23.68 -39.47
N VAL A 263 5.62 22.91 -38.67
CA VAL A 263 5.87 21.47 -38.85
C VAL A 263 4.63 20.63 -38.47
N ALA A 264 3.85 21.08 -37.49
CA ALA A 264 2.61 20.45 -37.04
C ALA A 264 1.46 20.49 -38.07
N ARG A 265 1.65 21.07 -39.25
CA ARG A 265 0.63 21.12 -40.31
C ARG A 265 0.64 19.90 -41.23
N SER A 266 1.56 18.95 -41.05
CA SER A 266 1.59 17.74 -41.90
C SER A 266 0.28 16.96 -41.79
N ALA A 267 -0.16 16.35 -42.89
CA ALA A 267 -1.36 15.51 -42.91
C ALA A 267 -1.27 14.35 -41.91
N VAL A 268 -0.05 13.83 -41.68
CA VAL A 268 0.24 12.80 -40.67
C VAL A 268 0.00 13.32 -39.26
N TRP A 269 0.50 14.52 -38.91
CA TRP A 269 0.21 15.11 -37.60
C TRP A 269 -1.27 15.39 -37.42
N ARG A 270 -1.99 15.86 -38.46
CA ARG A 270 -3.45 16.04 -38.40
C ARG A 270 -4.22 14.72 -38.27
N ALA A 271 -3.75 13.65 -38.89
CA ALA A 271 -4.34 12.32 -38.76
C ALA A 271 -4.07 11.71 -37.37
N LEU A 272 -2.91 12.00 -36.77
CA LEU A 272 -2.55 11.57 -35.42
C LEU A 272 -3.05 12.53 -34.32
N ALA A 273 -3.40 13.77 -34.68
CA ALA A 273 -3.81 14.82 -33.74
C ALA A 273 -5.02 14.43 -32.90
N PRO A 274 -6.06 13.73 -33.39
CA PRO A 274 -7.12 13.21 -32.54
C PRO A 274 -6.60 12.24 -31.47
N ALA A 275 -5.68 11.34 -31.82
CA ALA A 275 -5.05 10.42 -30.88
C ALA A 275 -4.12 11.14 -29.88
N CYS A 276 -3.45 12.21 -30.30
CA CYS A 276 -2.63 13.06 -29.42
C CYS A 276 -3.45 14.09 -28.62
N ALA A 277 -4.63 14.48 -29.08
CA ALA A 277 -5.56 15.38 -28.38
C ALA A 277 -6.20 14.68 -27.18
N VAL A 278 -6.37 13.36 -27.23
CA VAL A 278 -6.70 12.54 -26.04
C VAL A 278 -5.63 12.69 -24.95
N ILE A 279 -4.36 12.88 -25.33
CA ILE A 279 -3.23 13.05 -24.40
C ILE A 279 -3.12 14.50 -23.90
N ARG A 280 -3.42 15.51 -24.73
CA ARG A 280 -3.40 16.93 -24.31
C ARG A 280 -4.67 17.39 -23.58
N GLY A 281 -5.81 16.75 -23.85
CA GLY A 281 -7.09 17.01 -23.18
C GLY A 281 -7.15 16.48 -21.74
N LEU A 282 -6.06 15.91 -21.22
CA LEU A 282 -5.93 15.52 -19.82
C LEU A 282 -5.90 16.73 -18.86
N ASP A 283 -5.46 17.90 -19.34
CA ASP A 283 -5.46 19.14 -18.54
C ASP A 283 -6.86 19.79 -18.43
N GLU A 284 -7.79 19.47 -19.35
CA GLU A 284 -9.16 20.03 -19.41
C GLU A 284 -10.25 18.93 -19.43
N HIS A 285 -9.97 17.77 -18.82
CA HIS A 285 -10.66 16.53 -19.17
C HIS A 285 -12.19 16.51 -18.86
N PRO A 286 -13.03 16.00 -19.78
CA PRO A 286 -14.41 15.57 -19.49
C PRO A 286 -14.56 14.50 -18.40
N PHE A 287 -13.46 13.89 -17.93
CA PHE A 287 -13.46 13.04 -16.72
C PHE A 287 -13.69 13.83 -15.42
N LEU A 288 -13.37 15.12 -15.40
CA LEU A 288 -13.79 16.01 -14.31
C LEU A 288 -15.25 16.43 -14.50
N ALA A 289 -15.76 16.52 -15.74
CA ALA A 289 -17.14 16.96 -16.01
C ALA A 289 -18.21 15.90 -15.71
N ALA A 290 -17.86 14.60 -15.75
CA ALA A 290 -18.80 13.52 -15.44
C ALA A 290 -18.76 13.19 -13.94
N ARG A 291 -19.74 13.70 -13.19
CA ARG A 291 -20.02 13.20 -11.85
C ARG A 291 -20.40 11.71 -11.99
N GLY A 292 -19.71 10.84 -11.24
CA GLY A 292 -20.18 9.46 -11.09
C GLY A 292 -21.62 9.46 -10.54
N PRO A 293 -22.36 8.36 -10.71
CA PRO A 293 -23.70 8.27 -10.14
C PRO A 293 -23.65 8.53 -8.63
N GLU A 294 -24.56 9.36 -8.12
CA GLU A 294 -24.72 9.57 -6.68
C GLU A 294 -25.52 8.45 -6.02
N GLN A 295 -26.14 7.61 -6.83
CA GLN A 295 -26.97 6.50 -6.40
C GLN A 295 -26.59 5.25 -7.20
N GLY A 296 -26.09 4.25 -6.48
CA GLY A 296 -25.78 2.92 -6.98
C GLY A 296 -26.99 1.98 -6.91
N VAL A 297 -26.72 0.68 -6.91
CA VAL A 297 -27.78 -0.34 -6.85
C VAL A 297 -28.29 -0.45 -5.40
N PRO A 298 -29.61 -0.28 -5.15
CA PRO A 298 -30.19 -0.51 -3.84
C PRO A 298 -29.90 -1.93 -3.33
N LEU A 299 -29.83 -2.11 -2.02
CA LEU A 299 -29.69 -3.44 -1.42
C LEU A 299 -30.98 -4.21 -1.69
N GLU A 300 -30.89 -5.41 -2.27
CA GLU A 300 -32.05 -6.30 -2.39
C GLU A 300 -32.49 -6.76 -0.99
N ALA A 301 -33.79 -7.01 -0.81
CA ALA A 301 -34.40 -7.39 0.47
C ALA A 301 -33.87 -8.72 1.08
N VAL A 302 -32.95 -9.41 0.40
CA VAL A 302 -32.50 -10.77 0.72
C VAL A 302 -31.15 -10.81 1.44
N THR A 303 -30.43 -9.69 1.60
CA THR A 303 -29.25 -9.68 2.49
C THR A 303 -29.69 -9.52 3.94
N PRO A 304 -29.73 -10.60 4.75
CA PRO A 304 -30.33 -10.53 6.07
C PRO A 304 -29.36 -9.90 7.06
N ARG A 305 -28.05 -10.10 6.86
CA ARG A 305 -27.05 -9.81 7.89
C ARG A 305 -25.99 -8.83 7.42
N LEU A 306 -25.84 -7.71 8.13
CA LEU A 306 -24.75 -6.76 7.93
C LEU A 306 -23.57 -7.12 8.85
N GLU A 307 -22.62 -7.88 8.31
CA GLU A 307 -21.33 -8.07 8.97
C GLU A 307 -20.52 -6.76 8.94
N HIS A 308 -19.80 -6.45 10.02
CA HIS A 308 -18.96 -5.24 10.14
C HIS A 308 -19.74 -3.91 10.06
N ALA A 309 -20.96 -3.88 10.60
CA ALA A 309 -21.84 -2.73 10.56
C ALA A 309 -21.22 -1.42 11.09
N VAL A 310 -20.37 -1.49 12.12
CA VAL A 310 -19.66 -0.33 12.67
C VAL A 310 -18.75 0.31 11.61
N GLU A 311 -17.96 -0.51 10.91
CA GLU A 311 -17.04 -0.04 9.87
C GLU A 311 -17.80 0.50 8.66
N LEU A 312 -18.86 -0.21 8.25
CA LEU A 312 -19.73 0.18 7.14
C LEU A 312 -20.41 1.53 7.39
N LEU A 313 -21.12 1.68 8.52
CA LEU A 313 -21.84 2.91 8.84
C LEU A 313 -20.89 4.05 9.18
N GLY A 314 -19.71 3.74 9.76
CA GLY A 314 -18.63 4.71 9.94
C GLY A 314 -18.16 5.28 8.60
N LEU A 315 -17.88 4.41 7.62
CA LEU A 315 -17.54 4.83 6.27
C LEU A 315 -18.70 5.58 5.59
N GLN A 316 -19.95 5.13 5.73
CA GLN A 316 -21.10 5.79 5.12
C GLN A 316 -21.24 7.21 5.64
N SER A 317 -21.04 7.38 6.96
CA SER A 317 -21.06 8.68 7.61
C SER A 317 -19.88 9.57 7.21
N ALA A 318 -18.70 9.00 6.92
CA ALA A 318 -17.52 9.75 6.52
C ALA A 318 -17.54 10.13 5.03
N CYS A 319 -17.90 9.18 4.16
CA CYS A 319 -18.08 9.34 2.72
C CYS A 319 -18.90 8.17 2.13
N PRO A 320 -20.13 8.42 1.64
CA PRO A 320 -20.99 7.38 1.03
C PRO A 320 -20.31 6.59 -0.09
N LEU A 321 -19.57 7.27 -0.97
CA LEU A 321 -18.78 6.59 -2.01
C LEU A 321 -17.76 5.60 -1.43
N ALA A 322 -17.10 5.94 -0.32
CA ALA A 322 -16.12 5.07 0.32
C ALA A 322 -16.77 3.79 0.86
N ALA A 323 -17.93 3.91 1.51
CA ALA A 323 -18.73 2.76 1.94
C ALA A 323 -19.19 1.91 0.76
N TYR A 324 -19.65 2.53 -0.32
CA TYR A 324 -20.06 1.81 -1.53
C TYR A 324 -18.89 1.02 -2.15
N LEU A 325 -17.73 1.67 -2.32
CA LEU A 325 -16.53 1.01 -2.84
C LEU A 325 -16.10 -0.17 -1.94
N ALA A 326 -16.04 0.04 -0.63
CA ALA A 326 -15.61 -0.99 0.30
C ALA A 326 -16.64 -2.13 0.41
N PHE A 327 -17.89 -1.84 0.73
CA PHE A 327 -18.87 -2.85 1.12
C PHE A 327 -19.73 -3.36 -0.04
N ARG A 328 -19.94 -2.59 -1.11
CA ARG A 328 -20.67 -3.05 -2.30
C ARG A 328 -19.75 -3.62 -3.38
N LEU A 329 -18.60 -2.97 -3.64
CA LEU A 329 -17.66 -3.43 -4.67
C LEU A 329 -16.50 -4.28 -4.13
N GLY A 330 -16.42 -4.47 -2.81
CA GLY A 330 -15.37 -5.27 -2.20
C GLY A 330 -13.97 -4.65 -2.32
N ALA A 331 -13.87 -3.33 -2.50
CA ALA A 331 -12.59 -2.64 -2.52
C ALA A 331 -11.90 -2.85 -1.17
N ARG A 332 -10.69 -3.42 -1.22
CA ARG A 332 -9.86 -3.68 -0.05
C ARG A 332 -8.44 -3.25 -0.38
N THR A 333 -7.83 -2.58 0.57
CA THR A 333 -6.42 -2.22 0.44
C THR A 333 -5.55 -3.44 0.66
N THR A 334 -4.53 -3.56 -0.16
CA THR A 334 -3.53 -4.61 -0.04
C THR A 334 -2.61 -4.25 1.13
N PRO A 335 -2.59 -5.04 2.24
CA PRO A 335 -1.79 -4.67 3.40
C PRO A 335 -0.31 -4.55 3.03
N VAL A 336 0.36 -3.51 3.53
CA VAL A 336 1.79 -3.31 3.34
C VAL A 336 2.48 -3.64 4.65
N PRO A 337 3.33 -4.67 4.72
CA PRO A 337 4.16 -4.89 5.88
C PRO A 337 4.99 -3.65 6.17
N GLY A 338 5.11 -3.27 7.44
CA GLY A 338 5.86 -2.08 7.88
C GLY A 338 6.67 -2.34 9.16
N PRO A 339 7.65 -1.48 9.47
CA PRO A 339 8.41 -1.57 10.72
C PRO A 339 7.53 -1.24 11.93
N GLY A 340 7.62 -2.07 12.97
CA GLY A 340 6.74 -1.99 14.15
C GLY A 340 5.46 -2.81 13.96
N GLN A 341 4.94 -3.34 15.06
CA GLN A 341 3.73 -4.16 15.00
C GLN A 341 2.54 -3.26 14.66
N ALA A 342 1.77 -3.62 13.62
CA ALA A 342 0.60 -2.86 13.18
C ALA A 342 -0.26 -2.47 14.41
N ALA A 343 -0.58 -1.18 14.55
CA ALA A 343 -1.30 -0.66 15.72
C ALA A 343 -2.57 -1.46 16.03
N ARG A 344 -3.31 -1.87 14.97
CA ARG A 344 -4.48 -2.75 15.08
C ARG A 344 -4.19 -4.02 15.87
N TRP A 345 -3.05 -4.65 15.61
CA TRP A 345 -2.70 -5.92 16.23
C TRP A 345 -2.35 -5.75 17.70
N ARG A 346 -1.67 -4.65 18.06
CA ARG A 346 -1.42 -4.33 19.47
C ARG A 346 -2.74 -4.13 20.20
N GLY A 347 -3.70 -3.43 19.58
CA GLY A 347 -5.07 -3.32 20.09
C GLY A 347 -5.70 -4.68 20.32
N THR A 348 -5.75 -5.54 19.31
CA THR A 348 -6.29 -6.92 19.44
C THR A 348 -5.65 -7.70 20.59
N LEU A 349 -4.32 -7.59 20.76
CA LEU A 349 -3.61 -8.27 21.83
C LEU A 349 -3.99 -7.72 23.22
N VAL A 350 -4.18 -6.40 23.36
CA VAL A 350 -4.64 -5.78 24.61
C VAL A 350 -6.07 -6.19 24.94
N HIS A 351 -7.00 -6.16 23.97
CA HIS A 351 -8.38 -6.64 24.18
C HIS A 351 -8.40 -8.11 24.60
N ALA A 352 -7.65 -8.97 23.90
CA ALA A 352 -7.57 -10.40 24.23
C ALA A 352 -6.99 -10.67 25.63
N ALA A 353 -6.09 -9.81 26.12
CA ALA A 353 -5.54 -9.90 27.47
C ALA A 353 -6.52 -9.37 28.52
N LEU A 354 -7.24 -8.27 28.24
CA LEU A 354 -8.30 -7.74 29.10
C LEU A 354 -9.43 -8.74 29.25
N GLU A 355 -9.97 -9.27 28.15
CA GLU A 355 -11.03 -10.28 28.16
C GLU A 355 -10.67 -11.46 29.09
N ARG A 356 -9.43 -11.97 28.97
CA ARG A 356 -8.94 -13.06 29.82
C ARG A 356 -8.76 -12.68 31.28
N LEU A 357 -8.35 -11.45 31.55
CA LEU A 357 -8.18 -10.95 32.92
C LEU A 357 -9.54 -10.88 33.64
N TYR A 358 -10.60 -10.46 32.95
CA TYR A 358 -11.92 -10.27 33.55
C TYR A 358 -12.85 -11.48 33.47
N ARG A 359 -12.64 -12.45 32.55
CA ARG A 359 -13.57 -13.58 32.35
C ARG A 359 -13.89 -14.36 33.62
N ASP A 360 -12.88 -14.93 34.28
CA ASP A 360 -13.10 -15.74 35.49
C ASP A 360 -13.70 -14.93 36.65
N PRO A 361 -13.25 -13.68 36.92
CA PRO A 361 -13.90 -12.84 37.92
C PRO A 361 -15.38 -12.56 37.63
N VAL A 362 -15.74 -12.25 36.38
CA VAL A 362 -17.11 -11.95 35.96
C VAL A 362 -18.03 -13.14 36.20
N GLU A 363 -17.63 -14.34 35.79
CA GLU A 363 -18.43 -15.56 36.01
C GLU A 363 -18.68 -15.86 37.50
N ARG A 364 -17.79 -15.38 38.37
CA ARG A 364 -17.87 -15.57 39.83
C ARG A 364 -18.48 -14.37 40.57
N GLY A 365 -18.83 -13.29 39.87
CA GLY A 365 -19.27 -12.03 40.51
C GLY A 365 -18.19 -11.39 41.39
N THR A 366 -16.92 -11.48 40.98
CA THR A 366 -15.76 -10.96 41.71
C THR A 366 -14.95 -10.00 40.85
N TRP A 367 -13.96 -9.31 41.46
CA TRP A 367 -13.06 -8.41 40.74
C TRP A 367 -11.70 -9.08 40.46
N PRO A 368 -11.06 -8.83 39.30
CA PRO A 368 -9.73 -9.36 39.04
C PRO A 368 -8.69 -8.88 40.05
N THR A 369 -7.65 -9.69 40.24
CA THR A 369 -6.49 -9.35 41.08
C THR A 369 -5.23 -9.27 40.24
N ALA A 370 -4.23 -8.51 40.73
CA ALA A 370 -2.94 -8.38 40.05
C ALA A 370 -2.24 -9.74 39.82
N ALA A 371 -2.52 -10.75 40.65
CA ALA A 371 -1.96 -12.09 40.51
C ALA A 371 -2.44 -12.84 39.25
N ALA A 372 -3.60 -12.46 38.68
CA ALA A 372 -4.14 -13.09 37.47
C ALA A 372 -3.52 -12.53 36.16
N ILE A 373 -2.84 -11.38 36.23
CA ILE A 373 -2.32 -10.67 35.06
C ILE A 373 -1.31 -11.52 34.25
N PRO A 374 -0.29 -12.15 34.86
CA PRO A 374 0.70 -12.91 34.08
C PRO A 374 0.06 -14.06 33.29
N GLN A 375 -0.92 -14.74 33.89
CA GLN A 375 -1.64 -15.85 33.24
C GLN A 375 -2.50 -15.35 32.06
N ALA A 376 -3.21 -14.24 32.23
CA ALA A 376 -4.02 -13.63 31.18
C ALA A 376 -3.15 -13.18 29.98
N VAL A 377 -2.00 -12.55 30.26
CA VAL A 377 -1.04 -12.09 29.23
C VAL A 377 -0.41 -13.27 28.50
N ASP A 378 0.05 -14.30 29.22
CA ASP A 378 0.64 -15.49 28.58
C ASP A 378 -0.37 -16.21 27.68
N ALA A 379 -1.63 -16.35 28.12
CA ALA A 379 -2.68 -16.96 27.32
C ALA A 379 -3.02 -16.14 26.05
N ALA A 380 -3.09 -14.80 26.15
CA ALA A 380 -3.29 -13.93 24.99
C ALA A 380 -2.11 -14.00 24.01
N LEU A 381 -0.88 -14.04 24.52
CA LEU A 381 0.33 -14.20 23.70
C LEU A 381 0.40 -15.57 23.03
N LYS A 382 0.01 -16.66 23.72
CA LYS A 382 -0.03 -18.01 23.13
C LYS A 382 -0.96 -18.10 21.93
N GLU A 383 -2.16 -17.52 22.02
CA GLU A 383 -3.09 -17.44 20.88
C GLU A 383 -2.47 -16.64 19.72
N CYS A 384 -1.82 -15.52 20.04
CA CYS A 384 -1.18 -14.69 19.02
C CYS A 384 0.02 -15.37 18.36
N ARG A 385 0.82 -16.15 19.10
CA ARG A 385 1.97 -16.93 18.59
C ARG A 385 1.54 -17.96 17.54
N ALA A 386 0.34 -18.53 17.67
CA ALA A 386 -0.18 -19.48 16.69
C ALA A 386 -0.34 -18.86 15.29
N ARG A 387 -0.59 -17.54 15.23
CA ARG A 387 -0.84 -16.79 14.00
C ARG A 387 0.39 -16.00 13.51
N ARG A 388 1.47 -15.96 14.31
CA ARG A 388 2.61 -15.06 14.09
C ARG A 388 3.94 -15.62 14.61
N HIS A 389 4.99 -15.57 13.78
CA HIS A 389 6.36 -15.94 14.16
C HIS A 389 7.10 -14.81 14.89
N LEU A 390 6.90 -14.71 16.21
CA LEU A 390 7.63 -13.78 17.08
C LEU A 390 8.92 -14.42 17.62
N SER A 391 10.00 -13.65 17.72
CA SER A 391 11.23 -14.09 18.39
C SER A 391 11.06 -14.13 19.91
N PRO A 392 11.85 -14.94 20.64
CA PRO A 392 11.80 -14.98 22.11
C PRO A 392 11.98 -13.61 22.78
N ALA A 393 12.86 -12.75 22.25
CA ALA A 393 13.09 -11.41 22.77
C ALA A 393 11.88 -10.48 22.57
N GLU A 394 11.22 -10.54 21.39
CA GLU A 394 10.00 -9.77 21.13
C GLU A 394 8.86 -10.20 22.06
N ILE A 395 8.73 -11.51 22.29
CA ILE A 395 7.74 -12.08 23.21
C ILE A 395 7.96 -11.54 24.64
N ALA A 396 9.19 -11.60 25.14
CA ALA A 396 9.52 -11.14 26.49
C ALA A 396 9.23 -9.63 26.66
N ALA A 397 9.62 -8.82 25.67
CA ALA A 397 9.36 -7.38 25.68
C ALA A 397 7.85 -7.05 25.64
N LEU A 398 7.08 -7.78 24.83
CA LEU A 398 5.62 -7.64 24.77
C LEU A 398 4.96 -8.03 26.08
N GLN A 399 5.36 -9.15 26.66
CA GLN A 399 4.83 -9.64 27.93
C GLN A 399 5.03 -8.60 29.03
N ALA A 400 6.26 -8.14 29.24
CA ALA A 400 6.56 -7.12 30.25
C ALA A 400 5.76 -5.83 30.05
N SER A 401 5.62 -5.37 28.79
CA SER A 401 4.86 -4.16 28.47
C SER A 401 3.36 -4.32 28.72
N LEU A 402 2.79 -5.49 28.40
CA LEU A 402 1.38 -5.79 28.62
C LEU A 402 1.06 -5.93 30.10
N GLU A 403 1.88 -6.66 30.85
CA GLU A 403 1.69 -6.86 32.30
C GLU A 403 1.70 -5.51 33.03
N ALA A 404 2.64 -4.62 32.70
CA ALA A 404 2.69 -3.27 33.26
C ALA A 404 1.43 -2.44 32.91
N LEU A 405 0.96 -2.51 31.66
CA LEU A 405 -0.24 -1.81 31.22
C LEU A 405 -1.50 -2.31 31.93
N LEU A 406 -1.69 -3.63 32.01
CA LEU A 406 -2.84 -4.25 32.68
C LEU A 406 -2.82 -3.98 34.18
N GLY A 407 -1.64 -3.95 34.81
CA GLY A 407 -1.50 -3.57 36.22
C GLY A 407 -1.95 -2.14 36.48
N ALA A 408 -1.49 -1.19 35.66
CA ALA A 408 -1.93 0.20 35.76
C ALA A 408 -3.43 0.36 35.46
N TRP A 409 -3.95 -0.38 34.48
CA TRP A 409 -5.36 -0.38 34.14
C TRP A 409 -6.23 -0.91 35.27
N LEU A 410 -5.85 -2.02 35.91
CA LEU A 410 -6.64 -2.64 36.97
C LEU A 410 -6.90 -1.69 38.15
N GLU A 411 -5.87 -0.95 38.57
CA GLU A 411 -5.99 0.05 39.64
C GLU A 411 -6.88 1.24 39.22
N PHE A 412 -6.78 1.66 37.97
CA PHE A 412 -7.58 2.75 37.42
C PHE A 412 -9.06 2.37 37.22
N ASP A 413 -9.31 1.16 36.70
CA ASP A 413 -10.65 0.62 36.40
C ASP A 413 -11.48 0.41 37.67
N ARG A 414 -10.83 0.19 38.82
CA ARG A 414 -11.51 0.10 40.13
C ARG A 414 -12.26 1.38 40.52
N LEU A 415 -11.90 2.53 39.92
CA LEU A 415 -12.56 3.82 40.11
C LEU A 415 -13.48 4.17 38.92
N GLY A 416 -13.80 3.18 38.07
CA GLY A 416 -14.64 3.34 36.89
C GLY A 416 -16.13 3.49 37.17
N PRO A 417 -16.96 3.58 36.10
CA PRO A 417 -18.38 3.92 36.21
C PRO A 417 -19.31 2.77 36.61
N GLY A 418 -18.88 1.51 36.52
CA GLY A 418 -19.71 0.34 36.79
C GLY A 418 -19.60 -0.19 38.22
N ALA A 419 -20.70 -0.71 38.75
CA ALA A 419 -20.72 -1.45 40.01
C ALA A 419 -20.39 -2.94 39.82
N GLU A 420 -20.85 -3.52 38.70
CA GLU A 420 -20.70 -4.94 38.39
C GLU A 420 -20.55 -5.13 36.88
N ILE A 421 -19.63 -5.98 36.45
CA ILE A 421 -19.48 -6.35 35.05
C ILE A 421 -20.43 -7.52 34.76
N LYS A 422 -21.40 -7.33 33.86
CA LYS A 422 -22.43 -8.31 33.51
C LYS A 422 -22.00 -9.26 32.39
N ALA A 423 -21.30 -8.73 31.40
CA ALA A 423 -20.86 -9.51 30.25
C ALA A 423 -19.56 -8.94 29.67
N LEU A 424 -18.78 -9.83 29.06
CA LEU A 424 -17.59 -9.50 28.27
C LEU A 424 -17.78 -10.07 26.87
N GLU A 425 -17.40 -9.30 25.86
CA GLU A 425 -17.41 -9.72 24.46
C GLU A 425 -18.78 -10.29 24.02
N GLY A 426 -19.85 -9.74 24.59
CA GLY A 426 -21.22 -10.23 24.44
C GLY A 426 -21.73 -10.02 23.01
N ARG A 427 -22.20 -11.10 22.38
CA ARG A 427 -22.81 -11.05 21.05
C ARG A 427 -24.32 -10.92 21.15
N HIS A 428 -24.85 -9.88 20.52
CA HIS A 428 -26.28 -9.61 20.43
C HIS A 428 -26.70 -9.60 18.96
N SER A 429 -27.72 -10.36 18.62
CA SER A 429 -28.34 -10.32 17.28
C SER A 429 -29.57 -9.44 17.33
N ILE A 430 -29.51 -8.33 16.61
CA ILE A 430 -30.52 -7.26 16.67
C ILE A 430 -31.07 -7.01 15.29
N ARG A 431 -32.40 -7.00 15.15
CA ARG A 431 -33.05 -6.62 13.91
C ARG A 431 -33.47 -5.15 13.98
N PHE A 432 -32.97 -4.35 13.05
CA PHE A 432 -33.27 -2.91 12.97
C PHE A 432 -33.44 -2.50 11.51
N LYS A 433 -34.48 -1.71 11.20
CA LYS A 433 -34.80 -1.28 9.81
C LYS A 433 -34.84 -2.45 8.79
N GLY A 434 -35.26 -3.64 9.24
CA GLY A 434 -35.37 -4.84 8.42
C GLY A 434 -34.06 -5.63 8.22
N LEU A 435 -32.93 -5.14 8.74
CA LEU A 435 -31.61 -5.76 8.65
C LEU A 435 -31.21 -6.39 10.00
N ASP A 436 -30.51 -7.51 9.96
CA ASP A 436 -29.94 -8.17 11.13
C ASP A 436 -28.50 -7.69 11.34
N PHE A 437 -28.24 -7.22 12.56
CA PHE A 437 -26.95 -6.77 13.03
C PHE A 437 -26.42 -7.77 14.04
N GLU A 438 -25.14 -8.14 13.91
CA GLU A 438 -24.39 -8.76 15.00
C GLU A 438 -23.58 -7.68 15.69
N VAL A 439 -23.94 -7.39 16.93
CA VAL A 439 -23.26 -6.42 17.79
C VAL A 439 -22.39 -7.19 18.78
N ARG A 440 -21.13 -6.74 18.91
CA ARG A 440 -20.18 -7.27 19.87
C ARG A 440 -19.72 -6.14 20.78
N ILE A 441 -20.11 -6.22 22.05
CA ILE A 441 -19.81 -5.21 23.07
C ILE A 441 -18.65 -5.74 23.90
N ASP A 442 -17.54 -4.99 23.97
CA ASP A 442 -16.34 -5.42 24.68
C ASP A 442 -16.64 -5.72 26.16
N ARG A 443 -17.36 -4.80 26.82
CA ARG A 443 -17.75 -4.93 28.22
C ARG A 443 -19.08 -4.24 28.49
N LEU A 444 -19.96 -4.94 29.20
CA LEU A 444 -21.26 -4.44 29.63
C LEU A 444 -21.29 -4.39 31.16
N GLU A 445 -21.60 -3.24 31.73
CA GLU A 445 -21.62 -3.04 33.19
C GLU A 445 -22.99 -2.60 33.69
N GLN A 446 -23.34 -3.04 34.88
CA GLN A 446 -24.47 -2.53 35.63
C GLN A 446 -24.03 -1.27 36.39
N LEU A 447 -24.73 -0.16 36.17
CA LEU A 447 -24.52 1.07 36.93
C LEU A 447 -25.14 0.96 38.34
N PRO A 448 -24.61 1.69 39.35
CA PRO A 448 -25.17 1.71 40.70
C PRO A 448 -26.64 2.17 40.75
N GLY A 449 -27.00 3.15 39.92
CA GLY A 449 -28.35 3.70 39.81
C GLY A 449 -29.35 2.86 39.00
N GLY A 450 -28.92 1.71 38.47
CA GLY A 450 -29.68 0.94 37.48
C GLY A 450 -29.32 1.29 36.03
N GLY A 451 -29.76 0.47 35.09
CA GLY A 451 -29.39 0.60 33.67
C GLY A 451 -27.97 0.14 33.34
N LEU A 452 -27.64 0.10 32.05
CA LEU A 452 -26.41 -0.52 31.56
C LEU A 452 -25.42 0.48 30.98
N CYS A 453 -24.14 0.30 31.30
CA CYS A 453 -23.02 1.02 30.71
C CYS A 453 -22.38 0.14 29.63
N LEU A 454 -22.34 0.65 28.39
CA LEU A 454 -21.64 0.00 27.29
C LEU A 454 -20.22 0.56 27.22
N VAL A 455 -19.23 -0.33 27.32
CA VAL A 455 -17.81 0.01 27.33
C VAL A 455 -17.12 -0.47 26.06
N ASP A 456 -16.33 0.41 25.44
CA ASP A 456 -15.44 0.13 24.31
C ASP A 456 -13.99 0.45 24.70
N TYR A 457 -13.07 -0.51 24.52
CA TYR A 457 -11.66 -0.28 24.81
C TYR A 457 -10.96 0.38 23.61
N LYS A 458 -10.22 1.48 23.85
CA LYS A 458 -9.39 2.13 22.82
C LYS A 458 -7.93 2.19 23.23
N THR A 459 -7.07 1.63 22.40
CA THR A 459 -5.60 1.59 22.62
C THR A 459 -4.81 2.53 21.72
N GLY A 460 -5.49 3.34 20.90
CA GLY A 460 -4.90 4.24 19.90
C GLY A 460 -4.33 5.55 20.46
N ALA A 461 -4.00 6.49 19.57
CA ALA A 461 -3.57 7.84 19.98
C ALA A 461 -4.69 8.53 20.79
N ALA A 462 -4.36 9.19 21.90
CA ALA A 462 -5.35 9.96 22.64
C ALA A 462 -5.67 11.27 21.91
N GLY A 463 -6.92 11.72 22.07
CA GLY A 463 -7.16 13.15 22.14
C GLY A 463 -8.18 13.72 21.16
N ALA A 464 -9.30 13.05 20.94
CA ALA A 464 -10.53 13.74 20.54
C ALA A 464 -11.66 13.33 21.49
N ALA A 465 -12.51 14.28 21.86
CA ALA A 465 -13.79 13.94 22.48
C ALA A 465 -14.61 13.12 21.47
N PRO A 466 -15.37 12.10 21.93
CA PRO A 466 -16.17 11.29 21.02
C PRO A 466 -17.09 12.17 20.19
N ARG A 467 -17.14 11.89 18.88
CA ARG A 467 -17.91 12.66 17.89
C ARG A 467 -19.37 12.22 17.79
N TRP A 468 -19.98 11.95 18.94
CA TRP A 468 -21.37 11.48 19.04
C TRP A 468 -22.41 12.61 18.97
N ALA A 469 -21.96 13.87 18.90
CA ALA A 469 -22.80 15.07 18.82
C ALA A 469 -22.84 15.69 17.41
N ASP A 470 -22.04 15.17 16.48
CA ASP A 470 -21.98 15.66 15.11
C ASP A 470 -23.17 15.09 14.30
N GLU A 471 -23.71 15.86 13.34
CA GLU A 471 -24.87 15.44 12.53
C GLU A 471 -24.58 14.14 11.77
N ARG A 472 -23.41 14.03 11.16
CA ARG A 472 -22.86 12.77 10.65
C ARG A 472 -22.12 12.10 11.81
N LEU A 473 -22.63 10.99 12.36
CA LEU A 473 -22.05 10.35 13.55
C LEU A 473 -20.61 9.86 13.34
N GLY A 474 -19.67 10.34 14.15
CA GLY A 474 -18.30 9.82 14.20
C GLY A 474 -18.11 8.89 15.40
N ASP A 475 -17.06 8.07 15.39
CA ASP A 475 -16.86 7.06 16.44
C ASP A 475 -18.13 6.24 16.72
N ILE A 476 -18.81 5.81 15.64
CA ILE A 476 -20.21 5.39 15.65
C ILE A 476 -20.51 4.13 16.48
N GLN A 477 -19.49 3.34 16.85
CA GLN A 477 -19.64 2.04 17.51
C GLN A 477 -20.58 2.06 18.71
N LEU A 478 -20.32 2.91 19.71
CA LEU A 478 -21.16 2.99 20.91
C LEU A 478 -22.55 3.60 20.64
N PRO A 479 -22.69 4.74 19.89
CA PRO A 479 -24.00 5.23 19.46
C PRO A 479 -24.84 4.21 18.69
N LEU A 480 -24.22 3.42 17.80
CA LEU A 480 -24.86 2.35 17.05
C LEU A 480 -25.39 1.29 18.00
N TYR A 481 -24.56 0.81 18.93
CA TYR A 481 -24.97 -0.22 19.88
C TYR A 481 -26.11 0.25 20.78
N ALA A 482 -26.04 1.49 21.29
CA ALA A 482 -27.12 2.08 22.07
C ALA A 482 -28.43 2.18 21.27
N ALA A 483 -28.36 2.67 20.02
CA ALA A 483 -29.53 2.77 19.15
C ALA A 483 -30.17 1.40 18.90
N LEU A 484 -29.38 0.40 18.54
CA LEU A 484 -29.85 -0.96 18.26
C LEU A 484 -30.46 -1.63 19.50
N LEU A 485 -29.80 -1.54 20.66
CA LEU A 485 -30.29 -2.18 21.88
C LEU A 485 -31.59 -1.54 22.40
N SER A 486 -31.72 -0.22 22.27
CA SER A 486 -32.94 0.49 22.67
C SER A 486 -34.18 0.13 21.86
N GLU A 487 -34.04 -0.55 20.72
CA GLU A 487 -35.15 -1.05 19.91
C GLU A 487 -35.70 -2.38 20.45
N GLN A 488 -34.85 -3.23 21.02
CA GLN A 488 -35.26 -4.56 21.52
C GLN A 488 -35.95 -4.51 22.88
N GLY A 489 -35.77 -3.44 23.66
CA GLY A 489 -36.41 -3.24 24.98
C GLY A 489 -35.86 -4.09 26.13
N ASP A 490 -35.10 -5.16 25.86
CA ASP A 490 -34.53 -6.05 26.88
C ASP A 490 -33.29 -5.48 27.60
N LEU A 491 -32.59 -4.53 26.97
CA LEU A 491 -31.40 -3.90 27.51
C LEU A 491 -31.56 -2.39 27.37
N GLU A 492 -31.54 -1.66 28.49
CA GLU A 492 -31.65 -0.20 28.53
C GLU A 492 -30.26 0.43 28.74
N PRO A 493 -29.63 0.97 27.67
CA PRO A 493 -28.41 1.74 27.81
C PRO A 493 -28.68 2.99 28.65
N ALA A 494 -27.89 3.16 29.71
CA ALA A 494 -27.88 4.33 30.59
C ALA A 494 -26.54 5.07 30.55
N ALA A 495 -25.48 4.43 30.04
CA ALA A 495 -24.21 5.09 29.79
C ALA A 495 -23.47 4.50 28.57
N LEU A 496 -22.68 5.35 27.92
CA LEU A 496 -21.71 4.99 26.89
C LEU A 496 -20.33 5.44 27.34
N ALA A 497 -19.36 4.53 27.41
CA ALA A 497 -18.03 4.81 27.92
C ALA A 497 -16.92 4.28 27.01
N ILE A 498 -16.00 5.17 26.62
CA ILE A 498 -14.73 4.80 26.00
C ILE A 498 -13.69 4.65 27.10
N ALA A 499 -13.12 3.45 27.22
CA ALA A 499 -12.00 3.11 28.07
C ALA A 499 -10.69 3.26 27.29
N THR A 500 -9.98 4.38 27.47
CA THR A 500 -8.66 4.56 26.85
C THR A 500 -7.61 3.80 27.65
N VAL A 501 -7.01 2.75 27.06
CA VAL A 501 -6.03 1.86 27.70
C VAL A 501 -4.70 1.93 26.96
N ARG A 502 -3.79 2.79 27.41
CA ARG A 502 -2.44 2.91 26.85
C ARG A 502 -1.41 3.37 27.88
N PRO A 503 -0.12 3.06 27.68
CA PRO A 503 0.93 3.45 28.62
C PRO A 503 0.94 4.96 28.88
N GLY A 504 0.89 5.36 30.16
CA GLY A 504 0.93 6.76 30.59
C GLY A 504 -0.34 7.57 30.35
N HIS A 505 -1.43 6.97 29.84
CA HIS A 505 -2.68 7.68 29.62
C HIS A 505 -3.86 6.71 29.72
N LEU A 506 -4.44 6.64 30.91
CA LEU A 506 -5.67 5.89 31.19
C LEU A 506 -6.80 6.88 31.41
N LYS A 507 -7.93 6.69 30.74
CA LYS A 507 -9.01 7.67 30.78
C LYS A 507 -10.36 7.05 30.42
N TRP A 508 -11.38 7.41 31.20
CA TRP A 508 -12.78 7.25 30.85
C TRP A 508 -13.29 8.50 30.11
N THR A 509 -14.05 8.31 29.04
CA THR A 509 -14.72 9.42 28.35
C THR A 509 -16.04 8.94 27.78
N GLY A 510 -17.12 9.70 27.95
CA GLY A 510 -18.42 9.29 27.45
C GLY A 510 -19.58 10.08 28.04
N LEU A 511 -20.77 9.50 27.96
CA LEU A 511 -22.01 10.06 28.49
C LEU A 511 -22.69 9.08 29.45
N THR A 512 -23.37 9.60 30.45
CA THR A 512 -24.15 8.83 31.43
C THR A 512 -25.44 9.56 31.76
N SER A 513 -26.52 8.80 31.99
CA SER A 513 -27.79 9.31 32.52
C SER A 513 -27.75 9.53 34.03
N ASP A 514 -26.74 9.03 34.74
CA ASP A 514 -26.57 9.19 36.19
C ASP A 514 -25.63 10.37 36.49
N PRO A 515 -26.10 11.45 37.13
CA PRO A 515 -25.24 12.57 37.54
C PRO A 515 -24.12 12.19 38.50
N GLN A 516 -24.26 11.10 39.28
CA GLN A 516 -23.23 10.66 40.23
C GLN A 516 -22.00 10.08 39.52
N GLU A 517 -22.19 9.50 38.33
CA GLU A 517 -21.15 8.92 37.49
C GLU A 517 -20.28 9.97 36.76
N VAL A 518 -20.54 11.26 36.97
CA VAL A 518 -19.61 12.31 36.52
C VAL A 518 -18.24 12.18 37.23
N ARG A 519 -18.21 11.56 38.41
CA ARG A 519 -16.99 11.36 39.21
C ARG A 519 -16.01 10.34 38.61
N SER A 520 -16.51 9.37 37.84
CA SER A 520 -15.71 8.35 37.15
C SER A 520 -15.13 8.86 35.83
N GLY A 521 -15.41 10.12 35.44
CA GLY A 521 -14.87 10.79 34.24
C GLY A 521 -15.83 10.85 33.06
N LEU A 522 -17.06 10.34 33.20
CA LEU A 522 -18.14 10.49 32.23
C LEU A 522 -18.79 11.88 32.35
N ALA A 523 -19.53 12.31 31.34
CA ALA A 523 -20.29 13.56 31.39
C ALA A 523 -21.80 13.30 31.39
N HIS A 524 -22.55 14.13 32.11
CA HIS A 524 -24.02 14.06 32.10
C HIS A 524 -24.59 15.10 31.10
N PRO A 525 -25.53 14.73 30.22
CA PRO A 525 -26.24 15.69 29.34
C PRO A 525 -26.84 16.87 30.12
N GLY A 526 -26.82 18.08 29.57
CA GLY A 526 -27.37 19.29 30.21
C GLY A 526 -26.59 19.83 31.43
N GLN A 527 -25.74 19.04 32.09
CA GLN A 527 -24.95 19.43 33.26
C GLN A 527 -23.43 19.42 33.00
N GLY A 528 -22.98 18.68 31.99
CA GLY A 528 -21.58 18.53 31.64
C GLY A 528 -21.00 19.74 30.89
N ARG A 529 -19.69 19.98 31.06
CA ARG A 529 -18.98 21.10 30.42
C ARG A 529 -18.43 20.76 29.02
N THR A 530 -18.52 19.49 28.60
CA THR A 530 -18.00 19.02 27.30
C THR A 530 -18.93 19.42 26.15
N ARG A 531 -18.40 19.56 24.93
CA ARG A 531 -19.21 19.82 23.72
C ARG A 531 -20.33 18.78 23.55
N LEU A 532 -19.99 17.52 23.81
CA LEU A 532 -20.92 16.39 23.74
C LEU A 532 -22.06 16.52 24.76
N ALA A 533 -21.76 16.81 26.03
CA ALA A 533 -22.79 16.92 27.06
C ALA A 533 -23.70 18.14 26.88
N ARG A 534 -23.20 19.23 26.28
CA ARG A 534 -24.00 20.43 25.99
C ARG A 534 -24.92 20.29 24.78
N ARG A 535 -24.70 19.27 23.93
CA ARG A 535 -25.51 19.06 22.72
C ARG A 535 -26.93 18.62 23.04
N PHE A 536 -27.09 17.92 24.16
CA PHE A 536 -28.32 17.26 24.57
C PHE A 536 -28.75 17.78 25.95
N GLY A 537 -30.03 18.02 26.14
CA GLY A 537 -30.63 18.40 27.42
C GLY A 537 -30.67 17.25 28.41
N ASP A 538 -30.96 16.04 27.93
CA ASP A 538 -31.00 14.82 28.74
C ASP A 538 -30.53 13.58 27.96
N TRP A 539 -30.54 12.41 28.62
CA TRP A 539 -30.15 11.14 28.02
C TRP A 539 -31.10 10.66 26.93
N SER A 540 -32.41 10.90 27.10
CA SER A 540 -33.44 10.46 26.15
C SER A 540 -33.30 11.19 24.81
N GLU A 541 -32.95 12.48 24.84
CA GLU A 541 -32.65 13.27 23.65
C GLU A 541 -31.40 12.74 22.92
N ALA A 542 -30.33 12.41 23.67
CA ALA A 542 -29.13 11.83 23.09
C ALA A 542 -29.40 10.49 22.41
N LEU A 543 -30.16 9.60 23.06
CA LEU A 543 -30.52 8.29 22.53
C LEU A 543 -31.44 8.40 21.30
N ALA A 544 -32.44 9.28 21.34
CA ALA A 544 -33.32 9.53 20.20
C ALA A 544 -32.53 10.06 18.99
N PHE A 545 -31.61 10.99 19.22
CA PHE A 545 -30.72 11.51 18.19
C PHE A 545 -29.87 10.39 17.56
N TRP A 546 -29.26 9.52 18.35
CA TRP A 546 -28.46 8.41 17.80
C TRP A 546 -29.30 7.42 17.00
N ARG A 547 -30.51 7.09 17.46
CA ARG A 547 -31.44 6.23 16.72
C ARG A 547 -31.80 6.82 15.35
N GLU A 548 -32.10 8.11 15.32
CA GLU A 548 -32.43 8.81 14.07
C GLU A 548 -31.24 8.83 13.11
N GLN A 549 -30.06 9.21 13.57
CA GLN A 549 -28.88 9.27 12.70
C GLN A 549 -28.45 7.89 12.19
N VAL A 550 -28.51 6.85 13.02
CA VAL A 550 -28.27 5.47 12.60
C VAL A 550 -29.29 5.03 11.56
N ALA A 551 -30.58 5.34 11.75
CA ALA A 551 -31.63 5.06 10.78
C ALA A 551 -31.37 5.73 9.43
N VAL A 552 -30.98 7.01 9.43
CA VAL A 552 -30.62 7.75 8.20
C VAL A 552 -29.46 7.09 7.46
N LEU A 553 -28.38 6.74 8.17
CA LEU A 553 -27.20 6.11 7.54
C LEU A 553 -27.53 4.73 6.95
N ILE A 554 -28.38 3.96 7.63
CA ILE A 554 -28.86 2.67 7.11
C ILE A 554 -29.71 2.88 5.87
N ASP A 555 -30.66 3.82 5.89
CA ASP A 555 -31.51 4.09 4.74
C ASP A 555 -30.66 4.54 3.52
N GLU A 556 -29.68 5.43 3.72
CA GLU A 556 -28.73 5.84 2.68
C GLU A 556 -27.98 4.64 2.09
N PHE A 557 -27.41 3.80 2.95
CA PHE A 557 -26.68 2.61 2.50
C PHE A 557 -27.59 1.64 1.74
N VAL A 558 -28.81 1.40 2.23
CA VAL A 558 -29.80 0.51 1.59
C VAL A 558 -30.22 1.06 0.23
N GLN A 559 -30.43 2.36 0.10
CA GLN A 559 -30.79 2.99 -1.18
C GLN A 559 -29.60 3.09 -2.17
N GLY A 560 -28.42 2.64 -1.76
CA GLY A 560 -27.22 2.65 -2.59
C GLY A 560 -26.61 4.05 -2.73
N ASP A 561 -26.81 4.94 -1.76
CA ASP A 561 -26.16 6.27 -1.78
C ASP A 561 -24.64 6.11 -1.87
N CYS A 562 -24.08 6.57 -2.98
CA CYS A 562 -22.66 6.57 -3.27
C CYS A 562 -22.18 7.96 -3.69
N ARG A 563 -22.85 9.03 -3.22
CA ARG A 563 -22.42 10.40 -3.51
C ARG A 563 -20.98 10.63 -3.07
N HIS A 564 -20.24 11.32 -3.91
CA HIS A 564 -18.84 11.62 -3.67
C HIS A 564 -18.71 12.88 -2.80
N GLN A 565 -19.11 12.78 -1.54
CA GLN A 565 -18.99 13.83 -0.54
C GLN A 565 -18.16 13.34 0.63
N VAL A 566 -17.08 14.06 0.94
CA VAL A 566 -16.19 13.74 2.06
C VAL A 566 -16.56 14.64 3.24
N PHE A 567 -17.24 14.06 4.23
CA PHE A 567 -17.58 14.75 5.49
C PHE A 567 -16.41 14.68 6.48
N ARG A 568 -15.64 13.59 6.47
CA ARG A 568 -14.50 13.36 7.38
C ARG A 568 -13.35 12.68 6.67
N GLU A 569 -12.28 13.44 6.43
CA GLU A 569 -11.08 12.90 5.78
C GLU A 569 -10.24 12.03 6.71
N ASP A 570 -10.21 12.34 8.01
CA ASP A 570 -9.42 11.60 9.00
C ASP A 570 -9.90 10.16 9.20
N GLU A 571 -11.21 9.91 9.09
CA GLU A 571 -11.77 8.55 9.13
C GLU A 571 -11.46 7.75 7.86
N LEU A 572 -11.31 8.41 6.71
CA LEU A 572 -10.98 7.75 5.44
C LEU A 572 -9.53 7.26 5.36
N ARG A 573 -8.62 7.90 6.11
CA ARG A 573 -7.19 7.53 6.16
C ARG A 573 -6.96 6.08 6.60
N TYR A 574 -7.90 5.51 7.36
CA TYR A 574 -7.78 4.14 7.86
C TYR A 574 -8.25 3.06 6.88
N HIS A 575 -8.89 3.47 5.79
CA HIS A 575 -9.41 2.56 4.77
C HIS A 575 -8.56 2.57 3.49
N ASP A 576 -7.55 3.46 3.39
CA ASP A 576 -6.62 3.56 2.27
C ASP A 576 -7.32 3.70 0.90
N LEU A 577 -8.55 4.26 0.90
CA LEU A 577 -9.36 4.47 -0.30
C LEU A 577 -9.03 5.79 -1.03
N GLU A 578 -8.09 6.58 -0.52
CA GLU A 578 -7.78 7.93 -1.02
C GLU A 578 -7.47 7.96 -2.53
N LEU A 579 -6.75 6.95 -3.04
CA LEU A 579 -6.45 6.84 -4.48
C LEU A 579 -7.71 6.59 -5.33
N LEU A 580 -8.65 5.79 -4.82
CA LEU A 580 -9.92 5.53 -5.52
C LEU A 580 -10.87 6.72 -5.41
N LEU A 581 -10.87 7.38 -4.25
CA LEU A 581 -11.68 8.56 -4.00
C LEU A 581 -11.13 9.80 -4.71
N ARG A 582 -9.85 9.86 -5.10
CA ARG A 582 -9.28 11.03 -5.81
C ARG A 582 -9.62 12.35 -5.09
N THR A 583 -9.61 12.35 -3.76
CA THR A 583 -10.20 13.41 -2.92
C THR A 583 -9.66 14.81 -3.23
N GLY A 584 -8.38 14.91 -3.59
CA GLY A 584 -7.75 16.16 -4.02
C GLY A 584 -8.32 16.73 -5.32
N GLU A 585 -8.63 15.88 -6.29
CA GLU A 585 -9.24 16.29 -7.57
C GLU A 585 -10.74 16.58 -7.38
N ALA A 586 -11.43 15.78 -6.56
CA ALA A 586 -12.83 16.01 -6.19
C ALA A 586 -13.04 17.37 -5.51
N ARG A 587 -12.15 17.77 -4.59
CA ARG A 587 -12.19 19.09 -3.95
C ARG A 587 -12.02 20.22 -4.95
N ARG A 588 -11.02 20.12 -5.83
CA ARG A 588 -10.79 21.14 -6.87
C ARG A 588 -12.02 21.29 -7.74
N TRP A 589 -12.63 20.17 -8.12
CA TRP A 589 -13.85 20.18 -8.93
C TRP A 589 -15.04 20.82 -8.21
N LEU A 590 -15.34 20.42 -6.97
CA LEU A 590 -16.43 20.98 -6.16
C LEU A 590 -16.21 22.48 -5.88
N SER A 591 -14.98 22.92 -5.67
CA SER A 591 -14.67 24.35 -5.51
C SER A 591 -14.88 25.17 -6.79
N ALA A 592 -14.70 24.55 -7.95
CA ALA A 592 -14.91 25.16 -9.25
C ALA A 592 -16.37 25.06 -9.74
N ASN A 593 -17.18 24.16 -9.14
CA ASN A 593 -18.56 23.85 -9.51
C ASN A 593 -19.41 23.63 -8.22
N PRO A 594 -19.73 24.72 -7.49
CA PRO A 594 -20.38 24.65 -6.17
C PRO A 594 -21.83 24.19 -6.17
#